data_AF-A0A3N5FZD4-F1
#
_entry.id   AF-A0A3N5FZD4-F1
#
_cell.length_a   1.000
_cell.length_b   1.000
_cell.length_c   1.000
_cell.angle_alpha   90.00
_cell.angle_beta   90.00
_cell.angle_gamma   90.00
#
_symmetry.space_group_name_H-M   'P 1'
#
loop_
_entity.id
_entity.type
_entity.pdbx_description
1 polymer ?
#
loop_
_entity_poly.entity_id
_entity_poly.type
_entity_poly.pdbx_seq_one_letter_code
_entity_poly.pdbx_strand_id
1 'polypeptide(L)'
;MSSARLTKLILLGLVLGIAVGYASHASFPDSSARVAEIASLLPTIFLRLIKMIIAPLVFSTLVVGIAKMGDIATVGRIGGKALGWFIFASVISLTLGLMLATWLEPGKAMQLTAAEADAAATVQADALSLQTFIAHTIPTSVIDAMARNEILQIVVFSVFFGTA
;
A
#
# COMPACT_ATOMS: atom_id res chain seq x y z
N MET A 1 6.90 7.75 -27.58
CA MET A 1 6.29 6.40 -27.41
C MET A 1 4.83 6.58 -27.03
N SER A 2 3.87 5.99 -27.74
CA SER A 2 2.44 6.16 -27.42
C SER A 2 2.07 5.45 -26.10
N SER A 3 1.35 6.11 -25.18
CA SER A 3 0.95 5.54 -23.87
C SER A 3 0.27 4.17 -23.98
N ALA A 4 -0.52 3.95 -25.04
CA ALA A 4 -1.20 2.68 -25.30
C ALA A 4 -0.25 1.48 -25.50
N ARG A 5 1.02 1.71 -25.85
CA ARG A 5 2.02 0.65 -26.01
C ARG A 5 2.57 0.19 -24.65
N LEU A 6 2.73 1.12 -23.70
CA LEU A 6 3.25 0.81 -22.35
C LEU A 6 2.26 -0.03 -21.55
N THR A 7 0.97 0.33 -21.56
CA THR A 7 -0.07 -0.46 -20.88
C THR A 7 -0.12 -1.90 -21.40
N LYS A 8 -0.03 -2.08 -22.72
CA LYS A 8 0.02 -3.41 -23.33
C LYS A 8 1.26 -4.20 -22.91
N LEU A 9 2.42 -3.57 -22.82
CA LEU A 9 3.66 -4.22 -22.37
C LEU A 9 3.59 -4.64 -20.89
N ILE A 10 2.98 -3.82 -20.03
CA ILE A 10 2.76 -4.17 -18.61
C ILE A 10 1.83 -5.38 -18.49
N LEU A 11 0.70 -5.35 -19.20
CA LEU A 11 -0.25 -6.47 -19.21
C LEU A 11 0.38 -7.75 -19.77
N LEU A 12 1.14 -7.63 -20.87
CA LEU A 12 1.88 -8.76 -21.45
C LEU A 12 2.91 -9.30 -20.45
N GLY A 13 3.66 -8.43 -19.77
CA GLY A 13 4.62 -8.80 -18.74
C GLY A 13 3.97 -9.52 -17.55
N LEU A 14 2.79 -9.08 -17.11
CA LEU A 14 2.01 -9.74 -16.06
C LEU A 14 1.61 -11.16 -16.49
N VAL A 15 1.02 -11.30 -17.68
CA VAL A 15 0.57 -12.61 -18.19
C VAL A 15 1.75 -13.55 -18.40
N LEU A 16 2.85 -13.07 -18.98
CA LEU A 16 4.08 -13.85 -19.15
C LEU A 16 4.69 -14.25 -17.80
N GLY A 17 4.71 -13.34 -16.82
CA GLY A 17 5.21 -13.63 -15.47
C GLY A 17 4.42 -14.75 -14.78
N ILE A 18 3.08 -14.71 -14.89
CA ILE A 18 2.20 -15.77 -14.37
C ILE A 18 2.46 -17.09 -15.11
N ALA A 19 2.53 -17.06 -16.44
CA ALA A 19 2.74 -18.27 -17.25
C ALA A 19 4.09 -18.94 -16.97
N VAL A 20 5.16 -18.15 -16.88
CA VAL A 20 6.51 -18.64 -16.54
C VAL A 20 6.54 -19.19 -15.11
N GLY A 21 5.97 -18.46 -14.14
CA GLY A 21 5.90 -18.92 -12.75
C GLY A 21 5.15 -20.25 -12.60
N TYR A 22 4.01 -20.39 -13.28
CA TYR A 22 3.24 -21.64 -13.30
C TYR A 22 4.00 -22.79 -13.98
N ALA A 23 4.63 -22.55 -15.14
CA ALA A 23 5.39 -23.56 -15.87
C ALA A 23 6.62 -24.04 -15.08
N SER A 24 7.30 -23.13 -14.37
CA SER A 24 8.43 -23.47 -13.49
C SER A 24 7.99 -24.29 -12.29
N HIS A 25 6.85 -23.98 -11.68
CA HIS A 25 6.28 -24.76 -10.58
C HIS A 25 5.86 -26.17 -11.03
N ALA A 26 5.25 -26.30 -12.21
CA ALA A 26 4.79 -27.59 -12.74
C ALA A 26 5.92 -28.52 -13.19
N SER A 27 7.02 -27.97 -13.73
CA SER A 27 8.11 -28.77 -14.32
C SER A 27 9.18 -29.20 -13.31
N PHE A 28 9.43 -28.42 -12.25
CA PHE A 28 10.52 -28.69 -11.29
C PHE A 28 10.14 -28.35 -9.84
N PRO A 29 9.38 -29.23 -9.15
CA PRO A 29 8.92 -28.97 -7.78
C PRO A 29 10.05 -28.69 -6.79
N ASP A 30 11.15 -29.44 -6.85
CA ASP A 30 12.28 -29.33 -5.91
C ASP A 30 13.23 -28.14 -6.18
N SER A 31 13.25 -27.61 -7.40
CA SER A 31 14.05 -26.43 -7.78
C SER A 31 13.25 -25.13 -7.86
N SER A 32 11.93 -25.21 -7.66
CA SER A 32 11.00 -24.08 -7.70
C SER A 32 11.39 -22.97 -6.74
N ALA A 33 11.88 -23.32 -5.54
CA ALA A 33 12.33 -22.36 -4.53
C ALA A 33 13.52 -21.51 -4.98
N ARG A 34 14.51 -22.12 -5.66
CA ARG A 34 15.70 -21.40 -6.17
C ARG A 34 15.35 -20.50 -7.35
N VAL A 35 14.48 -20.98 -8.24
CA VAL A 35 13.98 -20.17 -9.37
C VAL A 35 13.17 -18.98 -8.85
N ALA A 36 12.32 -19.18 -7.84
CA ALA A 36 11.57 -18.11 -7.20
C ALA A 36 12.47 -17.08 -6.51
N GLU A 37 13.53 -17.51 -5.83
CA GLU A 37 14.50 -16.63 -5.19
C GLU A 37 15.19 -15.70 -6.21
N ILE A 38 15.69 -16.25 -7.32
CA ILE A 38 16.34 -15.46 -8.37
C ILE A 38 15.30 -14.54 -9.04
N ALA A 39 14.10 -15.05 -9.33
CA ALA A 39 13.03 -14.26 -9.92
C ALA A 39 12.56 -13.12 -9.01
N SER A 40 12.64 -13.28 -7.67
CA SER A 40 12.25 -12.28 -6.67
C SER A 40 13.15 -11.04 -6.64
N LEU A 41 14.37 -11.13 -7.19
CA LEU A 41 15.29 -9.99 -7.27
C LEU A 41 14.72 -8.85 -8.13
N LEU A 42 14.08 -9.19 -9.25
CA LEU A 42 13.51 -8.20 -10.17
C LEU A 42 12.37 -7.38 -9.54
N PRO A 43 11.31 -7.97 -8.94
CA PRO A 43 10.29 -7.21 -8.24
C PRO A 43 10.86 -6.51 -7.00
N THR A 44 11.85 -7.07 -6.31
CA THR A 44 12.49 -6.40 -5.17
C THR A 44 13.17 -5.10 -5.59
N ILE A 45 13.98 -5.13 -6.65
CA ILE A 45 14.64 -3.93 -7.19
C ILE A 45 13.59 -2.94 -7.69
N PHE A 46 12.58 -3.40 -8.44
CA PHE A 46 11.49 -2.56 -8.94
C PHE A 46 10.75 -1.83 -7.81
N LEU A 47 10.38 -2.55 -6.74
CA LEU A 47 9.72 -1.94 -5.57
C LEU A 47 10.65 -0.96 -4.83
N ARG A 48 11.95 -1.22 -4.75
CA ARG A 48 12.92 -0.27 -4.19
C ARG A 48 13.00 1.01 -5.01
N LEU A 49 12.99 0.92 -6.34
CA LEU A 49 12.97 2.07 -7.23
C LEU A 49 11.71 2.91 -7.06
N ILE A 50 10.55 2.27 -6.92
CA ILE A 50 9.28 2.98 -6.63
C ILE A 50 9.38 3.70 -5.28
N LYS A 51 9.79 2.99 -4.21
CA LYS A 51 9.90 3.56 -2.86
C LYS A 51 10.85 4.77 -2.80
N MET A 52 11.96 4.72 -3.53
CA MET A 52 12.92 5.84 -3.61
C MET A 52 12.27 7.14 -4.12
N ILE A 53 11.27 7.05 -5.00
CA ILE A 53 10.63 8.21 -5.63
C ILE A 53 9.42 8.70 -4.83
N ILE A 54 8.71 7.82 -4.11
CA ILE A 54 7.45 8.15 -3.42
C ILE A 54 7.62 9.31 -2.44
N ALA A 55 8.59 9.25 -1.52
CA ALA A 55 8.70 10.26 -0.45
C ALA A 55 8.95 11.68 -1.00
N PRO A 56 9.94 11.92 -1.89
CA PRO A 56 10.12 13.23 -2.53
C PRO A 56 8.92 13.67 -3.36
N LEU A 57 8.33 12.75 -4.13
CA LEU A 57 7.21 13.06 -5.01
C LEU A 57 5.97 13.50 -4.20
N VAL A 58 5.61 12.78 -3.15
CA VAL A 58 4.47 13.11 -2.29
C VAL A 58 4.68 14.46 -1.61
N PHE A 59 5.86 14.69 -1.04
CA PHE A 59 6.19 15.97 -0.40
C PHE A 59 6.08 17.14 -1.39
N SER A 60 6.79 17.08 -2.52
CA SER A 60 6.79 18.16 -3.50
C SER A 60 5.42 18.41 -4.12
N THR A 61 4.67 17.35 -4.44
CA THR A 61 3.33 17.50 -5.05
C THR A 61 2.33 18.13 -4.10
N LEU A 62 2.36 17.76 -2.81
CA LEU A 62 1.50 18.35 -1.79
C LEU A 62 1.86 19.81 -1.51
N VAL A 63 3.15 20.11 -1.28
CA VAL A 63 3.59 21.48 -1.00
C VAL A 63 3.25 22.41 -2.17
N VAL A 64 3.57 22.02 -3.41
CA VAL A 64 3.24 22.81 -4.60
C VAL A 64 1.72 22.92 -4.80
N GLY A 65 0.97 21.85 -4.51
CA GLY A 65 -0.49 21.84 -4.61
C GLY A 65 -1.16 22.81 -3.63
N ILE A 66 -0.71 22.81 -2.38
CA ILE A 66 -1.21 23.67 -1.31
C ILE A 66 -0.79 25.12 -1.54
N ALA A 67 0.47 25.37 -1.87
CA ALA A 67 0.99 26.71 -2.15
C ALA A 67 0.22 27.41 -3.29
N LYS A 68 -0.24 26.65 -4.30
CA LYS A 68 -1.07 27.19 -5.40
C LYS A 68 -2.48 27.59 -4.98
N MET A 69 -3.01 27.03 -3.91
CA MET A 69 -4.36 27.36 -3.42
C MET A 69 -4.39 28.68 -2.63
N GLY A 70 -3.27 29.08 -2.03
CA GLY A 70 -3.09 30.39 -1.36
C GLY A 70 -3.91 30.63 -0.08
N ASP A 71 -4.98 29.86 0.14
CA ASP A 71 -5.89 30.00 1.29
C ASP A 71 -6.01 28.68 2.09
N ILE A 72 -5.60 28.75 3.36
CA ILE A 72 -5.66 27.66 4.34
C ILE A 72 -7.10 27.19 4.55
N ALA A 73 -8.09 28.10 4.55
CA ALA A 73 -9.48 27.73 4.76
C ALA A 73 -10.01 26.87 3.60
N THR A 74 -9.57 27.17 2.38
CA THR A 74 -9.90 26.38 1.20
C THR A 74 -9.26 25.00 1.23
N VAL A 75 -7.99 24.88 1.65
CA VAL A 75 -7.28 23.60 1.82
C VAL A 75 -7.98 22.72 2.86
N GLY A 76 -8.34 23.29 4.02
CA GLY A 76 -9.07 22.56 5.06
C GLY A 76 -10.45 22.06 4.60
N ARG A 77 -11.19 22.87 3.84
CA ARG A 77 -12.50 22.48 3.28
C ARG A 77 -12.38 21.35 2.26
N ILE A 78 -11.36 21.39 1.39
CA ILE A 78 -11.13 20.34 0.39
C ILE A 78 -10.67 19.05 1.10
N GLY A 79 -9.74 19.16 2.06
CA GLY A 79 -9.28 18.04 2.88
C GLY A 79 -10.43 17.37 3.63
N GLY A 80 -11.32 18.15 4.25
CA GLY A 80 -12.51 17.62 4.93
C GLY A 80 -13.48 16.90 3.99
N LYS A 81 -13.74 17.45 2.80
CA LYS A 81 -14.56 16.77 1.77
C LYS A 81 -13.91 15.48 1.28
N ALA A 82 -12.59 15.48 1.07
CA ALA A 82 -11.84 14.31 0.66
C ALA A 82 -11.84 13.22 1.74
N LEU A 83 -11.65 13.59 3.01
CA LEU A 83 -11.70 12.67 4.14
C LEU A 83 -13.10 12.06 4.31
N GLY A 84 -14.15 12.88 4.23
CA GLY A 84 -15.53 12.41 4.29
C GLY A 84 -15.84 11.44 3.15
N TRP A 85 -15.40 11.76 1.92
CA TRP A 85 -15.54 10.86 0.77
C TRP A 85 -14.75 9.54 0.97
N PHE A 86 -13.52 9.61 1.48
CA PHE A 86 -12.68 8.44 1.76
C PHE A 86 -13.30 7.51 2.80
N ILE A 87 -13.80 8.06 3.92
CA ILE A 87 -14.46 7.27 4.96
C ILE A 87 -15.71 6.60 4.40
N PHE A 88 -16.54 7.35 3.67
CA PHE A 88 -17.75 6.81 3.05
C PHE A 88 -17.43 5.67 2.06
N ALA A 89 -16.47 5.89 1.15
CA ALA A 89 -16.02 4.88 0.21
C ALA A 89 -15.41 3.65 0.92
N SER A 90 -14.68 3.85 2.01
CA SER A 90 -14.09 2.78 2.81
C SER A 90 -15.15 1.92 3.50
N VAL A 91 -16.18 2.55 4.08
CA VAL A 91 -17.31 1.82 4.70
C VAL A 91 -18.04 0.98 3.67
N ILE A 92 -18.32 1.53 2.48
CA ILE A 92 -18.95 0.78 1.38
C ILE A 92 -18.05 -0.39 0.95
N SER A 93 -16.75 -0.13 0.76
CA SER A 93 -15.78 -1.15 0.34
C SER A 93 -15.68 -2.29 1.36
N LEU A 94 -15.56 -1.98 2.67
CA LEU A 94 -15.53 -2.98 3.73
C LEU A 94 -16.83 -3.78 3.81
N THR A 95 -17.98 -3.11 3.68
CA THR A 95 -19.29 -3.77 3.74
C THR A 95 -19.44 -4.75 2.58
N LEU A 96 -19.09 -4.33 1.36
CA LEU A 96 -19.11 -5.21 0.19
C LEU A 96 -18.11 -6.35 0.33
N GLY A 97 -16.89 -6.08 0.80
CA GLY A 97 -15.88 -7.10 1.06
C GLY A 97 -16.36 -8.15 2.07
N LEU A 98 -17.02 -7.72 3.14
CA LEU A 98 -17.60 -8.60 4.14
C LEU A 98 -18.76 -9.42 3.56
N MET A 99 -19.67 -8.80 2.80
CA MET A 99 -20.77 -9.51 2.14
C MET A 99 -20.25 -10.59 1.19
N LEU A 100 -19.25 -10.28 0.35
CA LEU A 100 -18.65 -11.24 -0.56
C LEU A 100 -17.90 -12.35 0.19
N ALA A 101 -17.16 -12.02 1.26
CA ALA A 101 -16.46 -13.01 2.07
C ALA A 101 -17.43 -13.98 2.76
N THR A 102 -18.56 -13.48 3.28
CA THR A 102 -19.62 -14.30 3.86
C THR A 102 -20.35 -15.14 2.81
N TRP A 103 -20.44 -14.70 1.56
CA TRP A 103 -21.14 -15.45 0.51
C TRP A 103 -20.27 -16.50 -0.18
N LEU A 104 -19.02 -16.16 -0.51
CA LEU A 104 -18.08 -17.08 -1.17
C LEU A 104 -17.42 -18.05 -0.19
N GLU A 105 -17.45 -17.75 1.11
CA GLU A 105 -16.92 -18.57 2.21
C GLU A 105 -15.59 -19.25 1.87
N PRO A 106 -14.55 -18.49 1.47
CA PRO A 106 -13.32 -19.03 0.88
C PRO A 106 -12.54 -19.97 1.81
N GLY A 107 -12.86 -19.98 3.12
CA GLY A 107 -12.24 -20.83 4.12
C GLY A 107 -12.85 -22.23 4.27
N LYS A 108 -14.02 -22.53 3.69
CA LYS A 108 -14.67 -23.86 3.87
C LYS A 108 -13.87 -25.02 3.28
N ALA A 109 -13.02 -24.76 2.29
CA ALA A 109 -12.15 -25.76 1.68
C ALA A 109 -10.76 -25.85 2.36
N MET A 110 -10.45 -24.97 3.32
CA MET A 110 -9.16 -24.98 4.01
C MET A 110 -9.23 -25.92 5.23
N GLN A 111 -8.58 -27.07 5.14
CA GLN A 111 -8.38 -27.97 6.28
C GLN A 111 -7.24 -27.43 7.17
N LEU A 112 -7.51 -26.35 7.90
CA LEU A 112 -6.56 -25.83 8.89
C LEU A 112 -6.58 -26.73 10.13
N THR A 113 -5.43 -27.28 10.49
CA THR A 113 -5.30 -28.12 11.68
C THR A 113 -5.27 -27.24 12.94
N ALA A 114 -5.79 -27.72 14.07
CA ALA A 114 -5.87 -26.94 15.31
C ALA A 114 -4.50 -26.43 15.82
N ALA A 115 -3.40 -27.07 15.43
CA ALA A 115 -2.04 -26.65 15.74
C ALA A 115 -1.59 -25.39 14.96
N GLU A 116 -2.12 -25.17 13.75
CA GLU A 116 -1.83 -23.98 12.94
C GLU A 116 -2.67 -22.76 13.39
N ALA A 117 -3.84 -23.00 14.00
CA ALA A 117 -4.69 -21.95 14.56
C ALA A 117 -4.09 -21.31 15.83
N ASP A 118 -3.39 -22.08 16.66
CA ASP A 118 -2.75 -21.59 17.89
C ASP A 118 -1.51 -20.72 17.59
N ALA A 119 -0.77 -21.04 16.52
CA ALA A 119 0.31 -20.20 16.02
C ALA A 119 -0.21 -18.83 15.53
N ALA A 120 -1.40 -18.77 14.91
CA ALA A 120 -2.03 -17.52 14.48
C ALA A 120 -2.56 -16.67 15.66
N ALA A 121 -2.87 -17.27 16.80
CA ALA A 121 -3.33 -16.56 17.99
C ALA A 121 -2.22 -15.74 18.69
N THR A 122 -0.95 -15.98 18.35
CA THR A 122 0.20 -15.21 18.89
C THR A 122 0.47 -13.90 18.16
N VAL A 123 -0.32 -13.54 17.14
CA VAL A 123 -0.29 -12.19 16.57
C VAL A 123 -0.82 -11.24 17.63
N GLN A 124 0.11 -10.62 18.36
CA GLN A 124 -0.16 -9.48 19.23
C GLN A 124 -0.93 -8.47 18.39
N ALA A 125 -2.24 -8.39 18.62
CA ALA A 125 -3.01 -7.23 18.28
C ALA A 125 -2.46 -6.12 19.16
N ASP A 126 -1.37 -5.49 18.70
CA ASP A 126 -0.89 -4.25 19.28
C ASP A 126 -2.12 -3.34 19.26
N ALA A 127 -2.69 -3.10 20.44
CA ALA A 127 -3.98 -2.46 20.54
C ALA A 127 -3.80 -1.10 19.88
N LEU A 128 -4.47 -0.90 18.74
CA LEU A 128 -4.48 0.36 18.00
C LEU A 128 -5.10 1.42 18.91
N SER A 129 -4.28 1.95 19.80
CA SER A 129 -4.64 2.99 20.72
C SER A 129 -4.68 4.27 19.91
N LEU A 130 -5.81 4.97 20.00
CA LEU A 130 -5.96 6.29 19.38
C LEU A 130 -4.82 7.23 19.80
N GLN A 131 -4.31 7.07 21.03
CA GLN A 131 -3.19 7.87 21.54
C GLN A 131 -1.90 7.58 20.75
N THR A 132 -1.57 6.31 20.54
CA THR A 132 -0.39 5.90 19.75
C THR A 132 -0.52 6.33 18.30
N PHE A 133 -1.70 6.21 17.70
CA PHE A 133 -1.95 6.64 16.32
C PHE A 133 -1.79 8.15 16.13
N ILE A 134 -2.38 8.96 17.03
CA ILE A 134 -2.25 10.42 16.98
C ILE A 134 -0.79 10.83 17.20
N ALA A 135 -0.11 10.23 18.17
CA ALA A 135 1.31 10.51 18.43
C ALA A 135 2.19 10.18 17.21
N HIS A 136 1.94 9.07 16.52
CA HIS A 136 2.68 8.67 15.31
C HIS A 136 2.34 9.50 14.06
N THR A 137 1.26 10.28 14.11
CA THR A 137 0.85 11.15 12.99
C THR A 137 1.78 12.35 12.84
N ILE A 138 2.31 12.87 13.95
CA ILE A 138 3.21 14.02 13.95
C ILE A 138 4.66 13.49 13.96
N PRO A 139 5.45 13.70 12.88
CA PRO A 139 6.84 13.23 12.87
C PRO A 139 7.68 13.94 13.91
N THR A 140 8.59 13.18 14.55
CA THR A 140 9.67 13.77 15.36
C THR A 140 10.69 14.49 14.48
N SER A 141 10.91 13.99 13.25
CA SER A 141 11.77 14.58 12.23
C SER A 141 11.29 14.21 10.83
N VAL A 142 11.22 15.18 9.92
CA VAL A 142 10.84 14.95 8.52
C VAL A 142 11.82 14.03 7.80
N ILE A 143 13.10 14.09 8.15
CA ILE A 143 14.15 13.27 7.51
C ILE A 143 13.99 11.79 7.91
N ASP A 144 13.64 11.52 9.17
CA ASP A 144 13.35 10.15 9.63
C ASP A 144 12.09 9.59 8.95
N ALA A 145 11.02 10.41 8.86
CA ALA A 145 9.79 10.04 8.17
C ALA A 145 10.03 9.70 6.70
N MET A 146 10.85 10.48 5.99
CA MET A 146 11.24 10.21 4.60
C MET A 146 12.11 8.96 4.48
N ALA A 147 13.06 8.74 5.39
CA ALA A 147 13.92 7.56 5.39
C ALA A 147 13.13 6.26 5.62
N ARG A 148 12.15 6.31 6.52
CA ARG A 148 11.26 5.18 6.84
C ARG A 148 10.08 5.02 5.89
N ASN A 149 9.89 5.95 4.95
CA ASN A 149 8.75 5.98 4.03
C ASN A 149 7.39 6.05 4.76
N GLU A 150 7.34 6.78 5.89
CA GLU A 150 6.13 7.01 6.68
C GLU A 150 5.23 8.05 6.00
N ILE A 151 4.41 7.59 5.05
CA ILE A 151 3.60 8.47 4.17
C ILE A 151 2.71 9.41 4.99
N LEU A 152 2.06 8.93 6.07
CA LEU A 152 1.17 9.75 6.89
C LEU A 152 1.91 10.97 7.48
N GLN A 153 3.09 10.74 8.03
CA GLN A 153 3.93 11.79 8.63
C GLN A 153 4.42 12.79 7.57
N ILE A 154 4.80 12.30 6.39
CA ILE A 154 5.22 13.14 5.26
C ILE A 154 4.05 14.04 4.82
N VAL A 155 2.83 13.50 4.73
CA VAL A 155 1.63 14.28 4.36
C VAL A 155 1.37 15.37 5.39
N VAL A 156 1.38 15.03 6.69
CA VAL A 156 1.12 15.98 7.78
C VAL A 156 2.14 17.12 7.75
N PHE A 157 3.43 16.81 7.65
CA PHE A 157 4.48 17.84 7.53
C PHE A 157 4.30 18.70 6.27
N SER A 158 3.99 18.08 5.12
CA SER A 158 3.78 18.80 3.85
C SER A 158 2.64 19.79 3.93
N VAL A 159 1.58 19.48 4.68
CA VAL A 159 0.46 20.40 4.90
C VAL A 159 0.94 21.62 5.68
N PHE A 160 1.59 21.44 6.83
CA PHE A 160 2.11 22.56 7.61
C PHE A 160 3.12 23.41 6.83
N PHE A 161 4.06 22.76 6.12
CA PHE A 161 5.07 23.43 5.32
C PHE A 161 4.48 24.16 4.12
N GLY A 162 3.50 23.57 3.44
CA GLY A 162 2.86 24.20 2.26
C GLY A 162 1.92 25.35 2.60
N THR A 163 1.44 25.43 3.86
CA THR A 163 0.59 26.53 4.35
C THR A 163 1.34 27.70 4.96
N ALA A 164 2.61 27.52 5.35
CA ALA A 164 3.46 28.53 5.94
C ALA A 164 4.02 29.49 4.88
#